data_AF-A0A1M5PAD3-F1
#
_entry.id   AF-A0A1M5PAD3-F1
#
_cell.length_a   1.000
_cell.length_b   1.000
_cell.length_c   1.000
_cell.angle_alpha   90.00
_cell.angle_beta   90.00
_cell.angle_gamma   90.00
#
_symmetry.space_group_name_H-M   'P 1'
#
loop_
_entity.id
_entity.type
_entity.pdbx_description
1 polymer ?
#
loop_
_entity_poly.entity_id
_entity_poly.type
_entity_poly.pdbx_seq_one_letter_code
_entity_poly.pdbx_strand_id
1 'polypeptide(L)'
;MNSLLQVAPGVQGVAYAVVVAVGGVAGALLLGLGLAAFFRRRSRSYLLVALALGALVARAGVAAASAVGVVGPDAHHFGEHVLDVVMAGLVVAAVYYARDVRAEAAS
;
A
#
# COMPACT_ATOMS: atom_id res chain seq x y z
N MET A 1 35.45 -0.27 -14.82
CA MET A 1 35.32 1.20 -14.97
C MET A 1 34.00 1.50 -15.70
N ASN A 2 32.85 1.14 -15.11
CA ASN A 2 31.55 1.24 -15.81
C ASN A 2 30.42 1.77 -14.91
N SER A 3 30.71 2.12 -13.65
CA SER A 3 29.71 2.56 -12.67
C SER A 3 29.33 4.05 -12.78
N LEU A 4 29.83 4.77 -13.78
CA LEU A 4 29.66 6.22 -13.93
C LEU A 4 28.67 6.63 -15.04
N LEU A 5 27.98 5.67 -15.69
CA LEU A 5 26.99 5.96 -16.74
C LEU A 5 25.53 6.05 -16.23
N GLN A 6 25.29 5.97 -14.92
CA GLN A 6 23.94 5.94 -14.34
C GLN A 6 23.49 7.32 -13.83
N VAL A 7 23.80 8.39 -14.56
CA VAL A 7 23.52 9.78 -14.13
C VAL A 7 22.31 10.41 -14.86
N ALA A 8 21.64 9.68 -15.76
CA ALA A 8 20.35 10.08 -16.31
C ALA A 8 19.32 8.96 -16.11
N PRO A 9 18.15 9.22 -15.48
CA PRO A 9 17.08 8.25 -15.51
C PRO A 9 16.67 8.07 -16.97
N GLY A 10 16.87 6.86 -17.51
CA GLY A 10 16.28 6.50 -18.79
C GLY A 10 14.75 6.65 -18.72
N VAL A 11 14.08 6.72 -19.87
CA VAL A 11 12.61 6.87 -19.97
C VAL A 11 11.85 5.91 -19.03
N GLN A 12 12.36 4.69 -18.87
CA GLN A 12 11.83 3.66 -17.98
C GLN A 12 11.89 4.07 -16.50
N GLY A 13 12.97 4.71 -16.05
CA GLY A 13 13.13 5.19 -14.68
C GLY A 13 12.20 6.35 -14.36
N VAL A 14 12.00 7.26 -15.31
CA VAL A 14 11.03 8.37 -15.16
C VAL A 14 9.60 7.84 -15.09
N ALA A 15 9.22 6.93 -15.99
CA ALA A 15 7.91 6.32 -15.99
C ALA A 15 7.64 5.56 -14.68
N TYR A 16 8.61 4.77 -14.20
CA TYR A 16 8.54 4.08 -12.92
C TYR A 16 8.31 5.07 -11.75
N ALA A 17 9.12 6.13 -11.67
CA ALA A 17 8.99 7.14 -10.62
C ALA A 17 7.60 7.81 -10.62
N VAL A 18 7.07 8.14 -11.81
CA VAL A 18 5.72 8.71 -11.94
C VAL A 18 4.65 7.72 -11.45
N VAL A 19 4.73 6.45 -11.85
CA VAL A 19 3.77 5.42 -11.41
C VAL A 19 3.80 5.23 -9.90
N VAL A 20 5.00 5.15 -9.30
CA VAL A 20 5.17 5.04 -7.85
C VAL A 20 4.60 6.28 -7.14
N ALA A 21 4.86 7.48 -7.64
CA ALA A 21 4.35 8.71 -7.07
C ALA A 21 2.82 8.78 -7.14
N VAL A 22 2.22 8.48 -8.30
CA VAL A 22 0.77 8.46 -8.47
C VAL A 22 0.13 7.41 -7.58
N GLY A 23 0.70 6.20 -7.53
CA GLY A 23 0.25 5.13 -6.64
C GLY A 23 0.32 5.52 -5.16
N GLY A 24 1.41 6.15 -4.74
CA GLY A 24 1.59 6.66 -3.38
C GLY A 24 0.58 7.74 -3.01
N VAL A 25 0.36 8.73 -3.88
CA VAL A 25 -0.62 9.81 -3.67
C VAL A 25 -2.04 9.25 -3.61
N ALA A 26 -2.43 8.42 -4.58
CA ALA A 26 -3.74 7.78 -4.59
C ALA A 26 -3.96 6.91 -3.33
N GLY A 27 -2.96 6.12 -2.95
CA GLY A 27 -2.97 5.32 -1.73
C GLY A 27 -3.15 6.17 -0.48
N ALA A 28 -2.43 7.29 -0.36
CA ALA A 28 -2.52 8.20 0.78
C ALA A 28 -3.90 8.87 0.88
N LEU A 29 -4.48 9.28 -0.26
CA LEU A 29 -5.83 9.83 -0.31
C LEU A 29 -6.88 8.79 0.13
N LEU A 30 -6.78 7.57 -0.40
CA LEU A 30 -7.65 6.46 -0.01
C LEU A 30 -7.50 6.13 1.48
N LEU A 31 -6.28 6.08 1.99
CA LEU A 31 -6.00 5.87 3.41
C LEU A 31 -6.66 6.97 4.26
N GLY A 32 -6.53 8.23 3.87
CA GLY A 32 -7.20 9.35 4.53
C GLY A 32 -8.71 9.18 4.57
N LEU A 33 -9.33 8.78 3.45
CA LEU A 33 -10.76 8.47 3.39
C LEU A 33 -11.15 7.28 4.27
N GLY A 34 -10.34 6.21 4.27
CA GLY A 34 -10.53 5.03 5.10
C GLY A 34 -10.47 5.36 6.59
N LEU A 35 -9.48 6.14 7.01
CA LEU A 35 -9.36 6.66 8.38
C LEU A 35 -10.54 7.57 8.74
N ALA A 36 -10.95 8.48 7.86
CA ALA A 36 -12.11 9.33 8.09
C ALA A 36 -13.42 8.52 8.20
N ALA A 37 -13.57 7.44 7.44
CA ALA A 37 -14.69 6.52 7.59
C ALA A 37 -14.62 5.74 8.92
N PHE A 38 -13.43 5.28 9.30
CA PHE A 38 -13.20 4.61 10.58
C PHE A 38 -13.52 5.53 11.77
N PHE A 39 -13.04 6.78 11.77
CA PHE A 39 -13.34 7.71 12.86
C PHE A 39 -14.83 8.06 12.95
N ARG A 40 -15.56 8.08 11.83
CA ARG A 40 -17.01 8.33 11.82
C ARG A 40 -17.85 7.15 12.28
N ARG A 41 -17.46 5.92 11.92
CA ARG A 41 -18.29 4.70 12.12
C ARG A 41 -17.77 3.75 13.19
N ARG A 42 -16.51 3.89 13.60
CA ARG A 42 -15.81 3.11 14.64
C ARG A 42 -15.91 1.58 14.51
N SER A 43 -16.16 1.04 13.31
CA SER A 43 -16.29 -0.41 13.10
C SER A 43 -14.95 -1.08 12.77
N ARG A 44 -14.81 -2.35 13.15
CA ARG A 44 -13.62 -3.17 12.87
C ARG A 44 -13.33 -3.31 11.38
N SER A 45 -14.37 -3.44 10.55
CA SER A 45 -14.21 -3.55 9.09
C SER A 45 -13.59 -2.27 8.50
N TYR A 46 -13.97 -1.07 8.96
CA TYR A 46 -13.33 0.17 8.51
C TYR A 46 -11.88 0.29 8.96
N LEU A 47 -11.54 -0.17 10.16
CA LEU A 47 -10.15 -0.22 10.61
C LEU A 47 -9.30 -1.13 9.71
N LEU A 48 -9.81 -2.33 9.39
CA LEU A 48 -9.09 -3.29 8.55
C LEU A 48 -8.89 -2.76 7.13
N VAL A 49 -9.89 -2.09 6.55
CA VAL A 49 -9.73 -1.39 5.26
C VAL A 49 -8.68 -0.28 5.37
N ALA A 50 -8.70 0.54 6.41
CA ALA A 50 -7.70 1.58 6.60
C ALA A 50 -6.28 0.99 6.74
N LEU A 51 -6.11 -0.11 7.47
CA LEU A 51 -4.83 -0.80 7.58
C LEU A 51 -4.38 -1.41 6.24
N ALA A 52 -5.30 -1.97 5.44
CA ALA A 52 -4.98 -2.48 4.11
C ALA A 52 -4.47 -1.37 3.17
N LEU A 53 -5.13 -0.20 3.22
CA LEU A 53 -4.69 0.98 2.49
C LEU A 53 -3.35 1.51 3.03
N GLY A 54 -3.13 1.41 4.34
CA GLY A 54 -1.84 1.70 4.97
C GLY A 54 -0.72 0.79 4.45
N ALA A 55 -0.99 -0.51 4.30
CA ALA A 55 -0.03 -1.45 3.71
C ALA A 55 0.28 -1.11 2.25
N LEU A 56 -0.72 -0.68 1.46
CA LEU A 56 -0.51 -0.19 0.09
C LEU A 56 0.39 1.06 0.05
N VAL A 57 0.17 2.02 0.94
CA VAL A 57 1.02 3.22 1.06
C VAL A 57 2.44 2.84 1.48
N ALA A 58 2.58 1.93 2.45
CA ALA A 58 3.88 1.42 2.87
C ALA A 58 4.62 0.73 1.70
N ARG A 59 3.90 -0.01 0.84
CA ARG A 59 4.47 -0.65 -0.35
C ARG A 59 5.04 0.39 -1.31
N ALA A 60 4.29 1.46 -1.60
CA ALA A 60 4.79 2.57 -2.41
C ALA A 60 6.01 3.25 -1.77
N GLY A 61 6.05 3.34 -0.43
CA GLY A 61 7.20 3.82 0.32
C GLY A 61 8.44 2.94 0.16
N VAL A 62 8.30 1.61 0.19
CA VAL A 62 9.41 0.65 -0.07
C VAL A 62 9.93 0.79 -1.49
N ALA A 63 9.03 0.89 -2.47
CA ALA A 63 9.38 1.12 -3.87
C ALA A 63 10.16 2.44 -4.07
N ALA A 64 9.73 3.52 -3.41
CA ALA A 64 10.40 4.81 -3.44
C ALA A 64 11.77 4.78 -2.73
N ALA A 65 11.86 4.12 -1.57
CA ALA A 65 13.11 3.96 -0.83
C ALA A 65 14.16 3.16 -1.63
N SER A 66 13.73 2.13 -2.35
CA SER A 66 14.57 1.39 -3.31
C SER A 66 15.06 2.29 -4.45
N ALA A 67 14.17 3.12 -5.02
CA ALA A 67 14.51 4.03 -6.13
C ALA A 67 15.59 5.04 -5.77
N VAL A 68 15.67 5.48 -4.50
CA VAL A 68 16.71 6.39 -3.99
C VAL A 68 17.90 5.67 -3.35
N GLY A 69 17.95 4.33 -3.43
CA GLY A 69 19.08 3.51 -2.96
C GLY A 69 19.12 3.24 -1.46
N VAL A 70 18.05 3.53 -0.71
CA VAL A 70 17.96 3.28 0.74
C VAL A 70 17.72 1.79 1.04
N VAL A 71 16.97 1.09 0.19
CA VAL A 71 16.65 -0.34 0.35
C VAL A 71 17.25 -1.12 -0.82
N GLY A 72 17.96 -2.21 -0.52
CA GLY A 72 18.59 -3.04 -1.54
C GLY A 72 17.60 -3.85 -2.40
N PRO A 73 18.05 -4.42 -3.53
CA PRO A 73 17.23 -5.16 -4.48
C PRO A 73 16.35 -6.28 -3.88
N ASP A 74 16.98 -7.15 -3.09
CA ASP A 74 16.29 -8.32 -2.55
C ASP A 74 15.34 -7.93 -1.41
N ALA A 75 15.76 -6.96 -0.58
CA ALA A 75 14.99 -6.48 0.55
C ALA A 75 13.71 -5.76 0.12
N HIS A 76 13.76 -4.95 -0.94
CA HIS A 76 12.55 -4.26 -1.40
C HIS A 76 11.55 -5.22 -2.04
N HIS A 77 11.99 -6.15 -2.90
CA HIS A 77 11.09 -7.15 -3.49
C HIS A 77 10.42 -8.02 -2.42
N PHE A 78 11.19 -8.51 -1.44
CA PHE A 78 10.64 -9.26 -0.32
C PHE A 78 9.62 -8.44 0.47
N GLY A 79 9.96 -7.18 0.80
CA GLY A 79 9.08 -6.26 1.52
C GLY A 79 7.76 -6.01 0.76
N GLU A 80 7.83 -5.82 -0.55
CA GLU A 80 6.63 -5.65 -1.39
C GLU A 80 5.74 -6.88 -1.37
N HIS A 81 6.30 -8.09 -1.51
CA HIS A 81 5.52 -9.33 -1.45
C HIS A 81 4.85 -9.54 -0.09
N VAL A 82 5.56 -9.26 1.01
CA VAL A 82 4.99 -9.37 2.36
C VAL A 82 3.83 -8.37 2.52
N LEU A 83 4.02 -7.12 2.08
CA LEU A 83 2.97 -6.10 2.15
C LEU A 83 1.75 -6.46 1.31
N ASP A 84 1.92 -7.12 0.17
CA ASP A 84 0.82 -7.62 -0.66
C ASP A 84 -0.01 -8.67 0.07
N VAL A 85 0.65 -9.64 0.71
CA VAL A 85 -0.04 -10.68 1.50
C VAL A 85 -0.79 -10.06 2.69
N VAL A 86 -0.16 -9.11 3.39
CA VAL A 86 -0.79 -8.39 4.52
C VAL A 86 -2.00 -7.59 4.03
N MET A 87 -1.87 -6.85 2.94
CA MET A 87 -2.96 -6.06 2.36
C MET A 87 -4.13 -6.96 1.97
N ALA A 88 -3.87 -8.05 1.24
CA ALA A 88 -4.91 -9.00 0.84
C ALA A 88 -5.60 -9.65 2.04
N GLY A 89 -4.83 -10.10 3.04
CA GLY A 89 -5.36 -10.68 4.27
C GLY A 89 -6.26 -9.71 5.05
N LEU A 90 -5.85 -8.44 5.15
CA LEU A 90 -6.64 -7.38 5.78
C LEU A 90 -7.95 -7.11 5.03
N VAL A 91 -7.92 -7.08 3.70
CA VAL A 91 -9.13 -6.93 2.88
C VAL A 91 -10.09 -8.10 3.09
N VAL A 92 -9.59 -9.34 3.07
CA VAL A 92 -10.42 -10.54 3.32
C VAL A 92 -11.04 -10.48 4.72
N ALA A 93 -10.25 -10.14 5.75
CA ALA A 93 -10.74 -9.97 7.11
C ALA A 93 -11.82 -8.86 7.19
N ALA A 94 -11.61 -7.73 6.50
CA ALA A 94 -12.57 -6.64 6.47
C ALA A 94 -13.92 -7.07 5.89
N VAL A 95 -13.90 -7.86 4.81
CA VAL A 95 -15.10 -8.41 4.18
C VAL A 95 -15.79 -9.42 5.08
N TYR A 96 -15.03 -10.32 5.72
CA TYR A 96 -15.55 -11.31 6.66
C TYR A 96 -16.34 -10.65 7.79
N TYR A 97 -15.71 -9.70 8.51
CA TYR A 97 -16.39 -8.97 9.59
C TYR A 97 -17.58 -8.12 9.12
N ALA A 98 -17.52 -7.55 7.91
CA ALA A 98 -18.66 -6.81 7.36
C ALA A 98 -19.86 -7.70 7.06
N ARG A 99 -19.63 -8.96 6.67
CA ARG A 99 -20.68 -9.94 6.39
C ARG A 99 -21.27 -10.53 7.66
N ASP A 100 -20.43 -10.81 8.64
CA ASP A 100 -20.83 -11.36 9.95
C ASP A 100 -21.82 -10.42 10.65
N VAL A 101 -21.48 -9.13 10.77
CA VAL A 101 -22.36 -8.09 11.34
C VAL A 101 -23.69 -7.96 10.59
N ARG A 102 -23.71 -8.21 9.27
CA ARG A 102 -24.95 -8.19 8.48
C ARG A 102 -25.82 -9.41 8.73
N ALA A 103 -25.22 -10.58 8.96
CA ALA A 103 -25.95 -11.80 9.25
C ALA A 103 -26.64 -11.71 10.62
N GLU A 104 -25.93 -11.21 11.65
CA GLU A 104 -26.50 -10.96 12.98
C GLU A 104 -27.67 -9.96 12.96
N ALA A 105 -27.64 -8.96 12.07
CA ALA A 105 -28.71 -7.97 11.96
C ALA A 105 -29.97 -8.49 11.24
N ALA A 106 -29.89 -9.65 10.57
CA ALA A 106 -30.97 -10.24 9.78
C ALA A 106 -31.66 -11.44 10.47
N SER A 107 -31.14 -11.90 11.60
CA SER A 107 -31.70 -12.96 12.47
C SER A 107 -32.61 -12.38 13.54
#